data_AF-A0ABD0N1P1-F1
#
_entry.id   AF-A0ABD0N1P1-F1
#
_cell.length_a   1.000
_cell.length_b   1.000
_cell.length_c   1.000
_cell.angle_alpha   90.00
_cell.angle_beta   90.00
_cell.angle_gamma   90.00
#
_symmetry.space_group_name_H-M   'P 1'
#
loop_
_entity.id
_entity.type
_entity.pdbx_description
1 polymer ?
#
loop_
_entity_poly.entity_id
_entity_poly.type
_entity_poly.pdbx_seq_one_letter_code
_entity_poly.pdbx_strand_id
1 'polypeptide(L)'
;PTQQTTLIGLLKTARLLRLVRVARKLDRYSEYGAAVLFLLMCTFALIAHWLACIWYAIGNVEQNRSIGWLHSLGVDLGKPYNSSIKGSGPSIKDKYVTALYFTFSSLTSVGFGNVSPNTNSEKIFSICVMLIG
;
A
#
# COMPACT_ATOMS: atom_id res chain seq x y z
N PRO A 1 -51.48 -25.67 -30.30
CA PRO A 1 -50.02 -25.34 -30.33
C PRO A 1 -49.56 -24.21 -29.39
N THR A 2 -50.47 -23.37 -28.85
CA THR A 2 -50.12 -22.16 -28.06
C THR A 2 -50.07 -22.33 -26.53
N GLN A 3 -50.49 -23.48 -25.98
CA GLN A 3 -50.42 -23.73 -24.52
C GLN A 3 -49.11 -24.38 -24.04
N GLN A 4 -48.34 -25.04 -24.93
CA GLN A 4 -47.09 -25.68 -24.53
C GLN A 4 -45.92 -24.67 -24.43
N THR A 5 -45.97 -23.56 -25.18
CA THR A 5 -44.91 -22.55 -25.22
C THR A 5 -44.90 -21.64 -23.97
N THR A 6 -46.04 -21.41 -23.32
CA THR A 6 -46.15 -20.64 -22.07
C THR A 6 -45.62 -21.39 -20.85
N LEU A 7 -45.81 -22.71 -20.77
CA LEU A 7 -45.33 -23.54 -19.66
C LEU A 7 -43.79 -23.64 -19.63
N ILE A 8 -43.17 -23.78 -20.80
CA ILE A 8 -41.71 -23.79 -20.98
C ILE A 8 -41.10 -22.42 -20.62
N GLY A 9 -41.81 -21.33 -20.93
CA GLY A 9 -41.46 -19.97 -20.50
C GLY A 9 -41.48 -19.80 -18.97
N LEU A 10 -42.50 -20.34 -18.29
CA LEU A 10 -42.60 -20.35 -16.82
C LEU A 10 -41.53 -21.21 -16.14
N LEU A 11 -41.13 -22.33 -16.75
CA LEU A 11 -40.02 -23.14 -16.26
C LEU A 11 -38.66 -22.40 -16.34
N LYS A 12 -38.47 -21.53 -17.35
CA LYS A 12 -37.33 -20.61 -17.44
C LYS A 12 -37.36 -19.53 -16.34
N THR A 13 -38.53 -18.98 -16.01
CA THR A 13 -38.65 -18.01 -14.90
C THR A 13 -38.40 -18.66 -13.53
N ALA A 14 -38.77 -19.93 -13.34
CA ALA A 14 -38.41 -20.69 -12.13
C ALA A 14 -36.88 -20.87 -11.97
N ARG A 15 -36.14 -21.09 -13.06
CA ARG A 15 -34.66 -21.10 -13.05
C ARG A 15 -34.07 -19.73 -12.72
N LEU A 16 -34.61 -18.65 -13.28
CA LEU A 16 -34.21 -17.27 -12.96
C LEU A 16 -34.46 -16.91 -11.49
N LEU A 17 -35.60 -17.33 -10.91
CA LEU A 17 -35.90 -17.14 -9.49
C LEU A 17 -34.88 -17.85 -8.57
N ARG A 18 -34.37 -19.02 -8.97
CA ARG A 18 -33.27 -19.70 -8.27
C ARG A 18 -31.98 -18.88 -8.34
N LEU A 19 -31.64 -18.34 -9.51
CA LEU A 19 -30.47 -17.47 -9.69
C LEU A 19 -30.59 -16.16 -8.88
N VAL A 20 -31.77 -15.55 -8.80
CA VAL A 20 -32.00 -14.34 -7.96
C VAL A 20 -31.86 -14.65 -6.47
N ARG A 21 -32.24 -15.86 -6.01
CA ARG A 21 -31.98 -16.30 -4.62
C ARG A 21 -30.49 -16.54 -4.37
N VAL A 22 -29.78 -17.12 -5.33
CA VAL A 22 -28.32 -17.30 -5.27
C VAL A 22 -27.60 -15.95 -5.31
N ALA A 23 -28.00 -15.04 -6.20
CA ALA A 23 -27.45 -13.69 -6.31
C ALA A 23 -27.68 -12.88 -5.03
N ARG A 24 -28.89 -12.92 -4.44
CA ARG A 24 -29.14 -12.27 -3.13
C ARG A 24 -28.39 -12.93 -1.96
N LYS A 25 -28.04 -14.22 -2.08
CA LYS A 25 -27.18 -14.90 -1.10
C LYS A 25 -25.71 -14.55 -1.32
N LEU A 26 -25.28 -14.43 -2.57
CA LEU A 26 -23.97 -13.98 -3.01
C LEU A 26 -23.74 -12.51 -2.62
N ASP A 27 -24.75 -11.65 -2.74
CA ASP A 27 -24.70 -10.24 -2.37
C ASP A 27 -24.47 -10.09 -0.86
N ARG A 28 -25.20 -10.87 -0.04
CA ARG A 28 -24.96 -10.97 1.40
C ARG A 28 -23.58 -11.55 1.75
N TYR A 29 -23.08 -12.53 0.98
CA TYR A 29 -21.70 -13.03 1.10
C TYR A 29 -20.67 -11.99 0.64
N SER A 30 -21.01 -11.17 -0.36
CA SER A 30 -20.20 -10.10 -0.94
C SER A 30 -20.10 -8.91 0.01
N GLU A 31 -21.13 -8.61 0.81
CA GLU A 31 -21.05 -7.62 1.89
C GLU A 31 -19.97 -8.01 2.91
N TYR A 32 -19.92 -9.27 3.35
CA TYR A 32 -18.84 -9.76 4.20
C TYR A 32 -17.49 -9.74 3.48
N GLY A 33 -17.46 -10.09 2.18
CA GLY A 33 -16.25 -10.02 1.35
C GLY A 33 -15.69 -8.59 1.23
N ALA A 34 -16.55 -7.61 0.95
CA ALA A 34 -16.18 -6.20 0.86
C ALA A 34 -15.70 -5.66 2.21
N ALA A 35 -16.37 -6.03 3.31
CA ALA A 35 -15.92 -5.67 4.66
C ALA A 35 -14.53 -6.26 4.98
N VAL A 36 -14.29 -7.53 4.65
CA VAL A 36 -12.99 -8.18 4.84
C VAL A 36 -11.91 -7.52 3.99
N LEU A 37 -12.19 -7.23 2.72
CA LEU A 37 -11.25 -6.53 1.83
C LEU A 37 -10.93 -5.13 2.38
N PHE A 38 -11.93 -4.38 2.84
CA PHE A 38 -11.72 -3.08 3.47
C PHE A 38 -10.82 -3.18 4.72
N LEU A 39 -11.09 -4.14 5.60
CA LEU A 39 -10.26 -4.39 6.78
C LEU A 39 -8.81 -4.77 6.40
N LEU A 40 -8.63 -5.58 5.37
CA LEU A 40 -7.30 -5.94 4.85
C LEU A 40 -6.57 -4.72 4.28
N MET A 41 -7.27 -3.83 3.55
CA MET A 41 -6.69 -2.58 3.06
C MET A 41 -6.29 -1.64 4.19
N CYS A 42 -7.12 -1.51 5.22
CA CYS A 42 -6.81 -0.69 6.39
C CYS A 42 -5.62 -1.23 7.18
N THR A 43 -5.57 -2.55 7.41
CA THR A 43 -4.45 -3.19 8.11
C THR A 43 -3.15 -3.07 7.32
N PHE A 44 -3.19 -3.28 6.00
CA PHE A 44 -2.05 -3.05 5.12
C PHE A 44 -1.54 -1.60 5.19
N ALA A 45 -2.44 -0.61 5.11
CA ALA A 45 -2.08 0.80 5.20
C ALA A 45 -1.47 1.16 6.57
N LEU A 46 -1.98 0.58 7.66
CA LEU A 46 -1.44 0.79 9.01
C LEU A 46 -0.02 0.23 9.14
N ILE A 47 0.23 -0.98 8.63
CA ILE A 47 1.55 -1.60 8.62
C ILE A 47 2.53 -0.74 7.79
N ALA A 48 2.12 -0.31 6.60
CA ALA A 48 2.93 0.56 5.76
C ALA A 48 3.27 1.89 6.46
N HIS A 49 2.32 2.50 7.16
CA HIS A 49 2.57 3.72 7.94
C HIS A 49 3.58 3.49 9.08
N TRP A 50 3.45 2.40 9.83
CA TRP A 50 4.41 2.07 10.90
C TRP A 50 5.82 1.86 10.35
N LEU A 51 5.95 1.09 9.27
CA LEU A 51 7.24 0.86 8.63
C LEU A 51 7.82 2.17 8.06
N ALA A 52 6.98 3.07 7.52
CA ALA A 52 7.44 4.36 7.01
C ALA A 52 7.98 5.26 8.13
N CYS A 53 7.33 5.25 9.30
CA CYS A 53 7.81 5.97 10.48
C CYS A 53 9.16 5.41 10.96
N ILE A 54 9.35 4.09 10.94
CA ILE A 54 10.63 3.45 11.29
C ILE A 54 11.70 3.82 10.26
N TRP A 55 11.38 3.76 8.96
CA TRP A 55 12.29 4.17 7.88
C TRP A 55 12.74 5.62 8.02
N TYR A 56 11.80 6.51 8.36
CA TYR A 56 12.08 7.90 8.68
C TYR A 56 12.99 8.05 9.91
N ALA A 57 12.71 7.31 10.98
CA ALA A 57 13.54 7.33 12.18
C ALA A 57 14.99 6.90 11.89
N ILE A 58 15.19 5.83 11.10
CA ILE A 58 16.53 5.38 10.67
C ILE A 58 17.26 6.49 9.91
N GLY A 59 16.61 7.08 8.90
CA GLY A 59 17.19 8.16 8.11
C GLY A 59 17.52 9.42 8.94
N ASN A 60 16.71 9.73 9.97
CA ASN A 60 16.95 10.86 10.85
C ASN A 60 18.13 10.61 11.81
N VAL A 61 18.29 9.39 12.32
CA VAL A 61 19.46 8.98 13.13
C VAL A 61 20.74 9.02 12.30
N GLU A 62 20.65 8.59 11.03
CA GLU A 62 21.79 8.57 10.10
C GLU A 62 21.96 9.87 9.31
N GLN A 63 21.21 10.94 9.62
CA GLN A 63 21.22 12.21 8.87
C GLN A 63 22.62 12.85 8.77
N ASN A 64 23.46 12.68 9.80
CA ASN A 64 24.84 13.19 9.80
C ASN A 64 25.77 12.44 8.83
N ARG A 65 25.33 11.30 8.27
CA ARG A 65 26.07 10.57 7.24
C ARG A 65 25.70 11.11 5.87
N SER A 66 26.70 11.43 5.06
CA SER A 66 26.54 11.94 3.69
C SER A 66 26.12 10.87 2.66
N ILE A 67 25.60 9.73 3.10
CA ILE A 67 25.30 8.58 2.25
C ILE A 67 23.88 8.01 2.45
N GLY A 68 23.13 8.43 3.49
CA GLY A 68 21.81 7.84 3.77
C GLY A 68 20.74 8.25 2.75
N TRP A 69 19.62 7.52 2.72
CA TRP A 69 18.51 7.79 1.79
C TRP A 69 17.97 9.23 1.93
N LEU A 70 18.00 9.77 3.15
CA LEU A 70 17.54 11.12 3.46
C LEU A 70 18.47 12.18 2.84
N HIS A 71 19.77 11.89 2.76
CA HIS A 71 20.75 12.76 2.10
C HIS A 71 20.50 12.78 0.59
N SER A 72 20.33 11.62 -0.05
CA SER A 72 19.97 11.52 -1.47
C SER A 72 18.69 12.27 -1.80
N LEU A 73 17.64 12.12 -0.98
CA LEU A 73 16.39 12.88 -1.14
C LEU A 73 16.63 14.40 -1.13
N GLY A 74 17.52 14.88 -0.25
CA GLY A 74 17.90 16.30 -0.20
C GLY A 74 18.56 16.77 -1.49
N VAL A 75 19.44 15.95 -2.07
CA VAL A 75 20.09 16.25 -3.35
C VAL A 75 19.07 16.27 -4.48
N ASP A 76 18.20 15.26 -4.56
CA ASP A 76 17.21 15.11 -5.63
C ASP A 76 16.18 16.26 -5.63
N LEU A 77 15.80 16.74 -4.44
CA LEU A 77 14.87 17.88 -4.29
C LEU A 77 15.55 19.25 -4.39
N GLY A 78 16.87 19.31 -4.58
CA GLY A 78 17.64 20.56 -4.55
C GLY A 78 17.63 21.25 -3.18
N LYS A 79 17.36 20.50 -2.11
CA LYS A 79 17.33 20.96 -0.71
C LYS A 79 18.33 20.15 0.13
N PRO A 80 19.64 20.24 -0.14
CA PRO A 80 20.65 19.47 0.59
C PRO A 80 20.71 19.89 2.07
N TYR A 81 21.14 18.97 2.93
CA TYR A 81 21.42 19.28 4.32
C TYR A 81 22.69 20.12 4.41
N ASN A 82 22.61 21.21 5.17
CA ASN A 82 23.73 22.09 5.48
C ASN A 82 23.96 22.10 6.99
N SER A 83 25.14 21.64 7.42
CA SER A 83 25.54 21.58 8.82
C SER A 83 25.55 22.94 9.53
N SER A 84 25.71 24.03 8.77
CA SER A 84 25.74 25.39 9.32
C SER A 84 24.35 26.00 9.55
N ILE A 85 23.29 25.44 8.95
CA ILE A 85 21.93 25.98 9.02
C ILE A 85 21.02 24.95 9.69
N LYS A 86 20.62 25.21 10.93
CA LYS A 86 19.60 24.40 11.63
C LYS A 86 18.27 24.50 10.88
N GLY A 87 17.71 23.35 10.49
CA GLY A 87 16.49 23.27 9.69
C GLY A 87 16.71 23.22 8.17
N SER A 88 17.95 23.13 7.70
CA SER A 88 18.23 22.78 6.31
C SER A 88 17.76 21.36 5.98
N GLY A 89 17.48 21.13 4.69
CA GLY A 89 17.00 19.85 4.17
C GLY A 89 15.56 19.88 3.64
N PRO A 90 15.05 18.73 3.19
CA PRO A 90 13.65 18.56 2.74
C PRO A 90 12.64 18.88 3.84
N SER A 91 11.42 19.26 3.46
CA SER A 91 10.34 19.49 4.43
C SER A 91 9.89 18.18 5.09
N ILE A 92 9.26 18.25 6.26
CA ILE A 92 8.74 17.04 6.93
C ILE A 92 7.75 16.27 6.06
N LYS A 93 6.96 16.99 5.23
CA LYS A 93 6.03 16.39 4.28
C LYS A 93 6.77 15.61 3.20
N ASP A 94 7.82 16.19 2.63
CA ASP A 94 8.65 15.53 1.61
C ASP A 94 9.25 14.23 2.16
N LYS A 95 9.79 14.27 3.39
CA LYS A 95 10.36 13.10 4.07
C LYS A 95 9.31 12.01 4.30
N TYR A 96 8.15 12.40 4.83
CA TYR A 96 7.07 11.46 5.16
C TYR A 96 6.46 10.80 3.91
N VAL A 97 6.16 11.58 2.87
CA VAL A 97 5.61 11.05 1.61
C VAL A 97 6.59 10.12 0.93
N THR A 98 7.88 10.48 0.91
CA THR A 98 8.94 9.64 0.34
C THR A 98 9.10 8.34 1.13
N ALA A 99 9.06 8.40 2.47
CA ALA A 99 9.15 7.21 3.33
C ALA A 99 7.96 6.27 3.11
N LEU A 100 6.73 6.79 3.06
CA LEU A 100 5.55 6.01 2.72
C LEU A 100 5.66 5.39 1.34
N TYR A 101 6.09 6.15 0.35
CA TYR A 101 6.27 5.68 -1.01
C TYR A 101 7.26 4.50 -1.08
N PHE A 102 8.40 4.59 -0.39
CA PHE A 102 9.37 3.50 -0.29
C PHE A 102 8.75 2.26 0.34
N THR A 103 8.03 2.41 1.47
CA THR A 103 7.42 1.26 2.14
C THR A 103 6.30 0.65 1.32
N PHE A 104 5.40 1.44 0.75
CA PHE A 104 4.32 0.92 -0.10
C PHE A 104 4.87 0.21 -1.33
N SER A 105 5.85 0.80 -2.03
CA SER A 105 6.46 0.15 -3.19
C SER A 105 7.23 -1.13 -2.84
N SER A 106 7.82 -1.22 -1.65
CA SER A 106 8.51 -2.43 -1.17
C SER A 106 7.53 -3.51 -0.72
N LEU A 107 6.51 -3.17 0.07
CA LEU A 107 5.45 -4.10 0.51
C LEU A 107 4.64 -4.65 -0.66
N THR A 108 4.40 -3.84 -1.69
CA THR A 108 3.71 -4.30 -2.91
C THR A 108 4.64 -5.03 -3.89
N SER A 109 5.91 -5.23 -3.53
CA SER A 109 6.94 -5.86 -4.37
C SER A 109 7.18 -5.17 -5.73
N VAL A 110 6.83 -3.89 -5.87
CA VAL A 110 7.05 -3.11 -7.10
C VAL A 110 8.49 -2.59 -7.16
N GLY A 111 8.99 -2.01 -6.07
CA GLY A 111 10.41 -1.65 -5.91
C GLY A 111 11.03 -0.79 -7.02
N PHE A 112 10.51 0.42 -7.26
CA PHE A 112 10.99 1.30 -8.34
C PHE A 112 12.47 1.74 -8.26
N GLY A 113 13.08 1.69 -7.06
CA GLY A 113 14.51 1.94 -6.86
C GLY A 113 14.96 3.41 -6.84
N ASN A 114 14.03 4.37 -6.97
CA ASN A 114 14.28 5.81 -6.78
C ASN A 114 14.62 6.17 -5.32
N VAL A 115 14.12 5.40 -4.35
CA VAL A 115 14.55 5.46 -2.95
C VAL A 115 15.19 4.13 -2.64
N SER A 116 16.47 4.15 -2.28
CA SER A 116 17.26 2.95 -2.05
C SER A 116 17.98 2.99 -0.70
N PRO A 117 18.14 1.83 -0.04
CA PRO A 117 18.96 1.71 1.15
C PRO A 117 20.44 1.79 0.79
N ASN A 118 21.15 2.77 1.36
CA ASN A 118 22.56 3.01 1.11
C ASN A 118 23.42 2.53 2.28
N THR A 119 22.94 2.68 3.52
CA THR A 119 23.65 2.24 4.73
C THR A 119 23.34 0.79 5.09
N ASN A 120 24.17 0.18 5.94
CA ASN A 120 23.93 -1.19 6.41
C ASN A 120 22.61 -1.30 7.19
N SER A 121 22.30 -0.30 8.02
CA SER A 121 21.04 -0.24 8.79
C SER A 121 19.82 -0.17 7.86
N GLU A 122 19.89 0.70 6.86
CA GLU A 122 18.85 0.84 5.83
C GLU A 122 18.67 -0.46 5.03
N LYS A 123 19.77 -1.14 4.67
CA LYS A 123 19.72 -2.40 3.91
C LYS A 123 19.08 -3.53 4.72
N ILE A 124 19.44 -3.68 5.99
CA ILE A 124 18.84 -4.68 6.88
C ILE A 124 17.34 -4.43 7.01
N PHE A 125 16.94 -3.17 7.23
CA PHE A 125 15.53 -2.81 7.31
C PHE A 125 14.78 -3.11 6.00
N SER A 126 15.37 -2.77 4.86
CA SER A 126 14.79 -3.06 3.54
C SER A 126 14.55 -4.56 3.34
N ILE A 127 15.50 -5.41 3.74
CA ILE A 127 15.33 -6.88 3.69
C ILE A 127 14.15 -7.31 4.57
N CYS A 128 14.02 -6.78 5.79
CA CYS A 128 12.89 -7.10 6.66
C CYS A 128 11.55 -6.68 6.05
N VAL A 129 11.46 -5.50 5.43
CA VAL A 129 10.22 -5.04 4.77
C VAL A 129 9.86 -5.93 3.59
N MET A 130 10.85 -6.34 2.79
CA MET A 130 10.65 -7.25 1.65
C MET A 130 10.24 -8.67 2.07
N LEU A 131 10.55 -9.11 3.29
CA LEU A 131 10.08 -10.39 3.82
C LEU A 131 8.65 -10.32 4.37
N ILE A 132 8.19 -9.12 4.75
CA ILE A 132 6.83 -8.89 5.28
C ILE A 132 5.81 -8.72 4.14
N GLY A 133 6.19 -8.04 3.06
CA GLY A 133 5.37 -7.86 1.85
C GLY A 133 5.29 -9.11 1.03
#